data_AF-A0A1J5KD05-F1
#
_entry.id   AF-A0A1J5KD05-F1
#
_cell.length_a   1.000
_cell.length_b   1.000
_cell.length_c   1.000
_cell.angle_alpha   90.00
_cell.angle_beta   90.00
_cell.angle_gamma   90.00
#
_symmetry.space_group_name_H-M   'P 1'
#
loop_
_entity.id
_entity.type
_entity.pdbx_description
1 polymer ?
#
loop_
_entity_poly.entity_id
_entity_poly.type
_entity_poly.pdbx_seq_one_letter_code
_entity_poly.pdbx_strand_id
1 'polypeptide(L)'
;MPKIVKSSDGLFHKVNKLTTPKEYFLFEDHDFDGIPDKLDHDIDGDGVHNLLDHSPLNEQEKGVDKDNDGIMDHIDFDYTKYVDNRPLADLQELIKKDYGITIVSTIKLTNELKLFIDSVLSKNLVSNHKALEVIVIKDRNYDNPNYRGIYDKYWKQITLYKRNLSTNTNFQLVLSHEYFHFIQNQNKSFYDLFLKETGWLINNESISYQHNANTSYPIHKIDEHSQRYDTENTLTQYDNFPSLYSTVSPQEMFSEVGAALINESMTHIDFRKRYPHFNAFKVSHAYKIMSNFTD
;
A
#
# COMPACT_ATOMS: atom_id res chain seq x y z
N MET A 1 14.81 26.24 -13.65
CA MET A 1 14.20 25.17 -12.86
C MET A 1 15.18 24.78 -11.76
N PRO A 2 14.75 24.79 -10.49
CA PRO A 2 15.49 24.18 -9.39
C PRO A 2 15.89 22.74 -9.70
N LYS A 3 16.94 22.27 -9.02
CA LYS A 3 17.48 20.94 -9.23
C LYS A 3 17.86 20.31 -7.90
N ILE A 4 17.54 19.03 -7.78
CA ILE A 4 18.05 18.17 -6.71
C ILE A 4 19.20 17.34 -7.28
N VAL A 5 20.22 17.10 -6.45
CA VAL A 5 21.31 16.15 -6.76
C VAL A 5 21.20 14.90 -5.90
N LYS A 6 21.45 13.74 -6.50
CA LYS A 6 21.58 12.46 -5.78
C LYS A 6 23.04 12.18 -5.43
N SER A 7 23.36 12.04 -4.15
CA SER A 7 24.69 11.67 -3.65
C SER A 7 24.98 10.18 -3.81
N SER A 8 26.25 9.79 -3.69
CA SER A 8 26.71 8.40 -3.84
C SER A 8 26.15 7.43 -2.79
N ASP A 9 25.66 7.95 -1.67
CA ASP A 9 24.94 7.20 -0.63
C ASP A 9 23.44 7.04 -0.92
N GLY A 10 22.95 7.60 -2.05
CA GLY A 10 21.57 7.48 -2.50
C GLY A 10 20.62 8.55 -1.98
N LEU A 11 21.09 9.50 -1.17
CA LEU A 11 20.29 10.61 -0.64
C LEU A 11 20.14 11.75 -1.66
N PHE A 12 19.10 12.55 -1.50
CA PHE A 12 18.79 13.69 -2.35
C PHE A 12 19.10 15.00 -1.62
N HIS A 13 19.74 15.96 -2.30
CA HIS A 13 20.14 17.26 -1.75
C HIS A 13 19.72 18.43 -2.66
N LYS A 14 19.17 19.50 -2.07
CA LYS A 14 18.85 20.76 -2.76
C LYS A 14 20.12 21.53 -3.12
N VAL A 15 20.24 22.00 -4.37
CA VAL A 15 21.37 22.85 -4.81
C VAL A 15 20.89 24.14 -5.49
N ASN A 16 21.30 25.27 -4.92
CA ASN A 16 20.92 26.60 -5.43
C ASN A 16 21.81 27.10 -6.59
N LYS A 17 23.00 26.51 -6.81
CA LYS A 17 23.90 26.86 -7.92
C LYS A 17 24.94 25.75 -8.18
N LEU A 18 25.03 25.26 -9.42
CA LEU A 18 26.03 24.28 -9.85
C LEU A 18 27.40 24.96 -9.98
N THR A 19 28.36 24.61 -9.14
CA THR A 19 29.72 25.20 -9.18
C THR A 19 30.77 24.32 -9.88
N THR A 20 30.48 23.06 -10.22
CA THR A 20 31.40 22.24 -11.05
C THR A 20 30.70 21.11 -11.83
N PRO A 21 31.19 20.71 -13.03
CA PRO A 21 30.40 19.94 -14.01
C PRO A 21 30.49 18.41 -13.91
N LYS A 22 30.95 17.82 -12.80
CA LYS A 22 31.11 16.37 -12.70
C LYS A 22 30.54 15.84 -11.38
N GLU A 23 29.76 14.75 -11.52
CA GLU A 23 29.33 13.80 -10.47
C GLU A 23 27.94 13.98 -9.82
N TYR A 24 27.00 14.72 -10.41
CA TYR A 24 25.62 14.72 -9.90
C TYR A 24 24.57 14.40 -10.96
N PHE A 25 23.71 13.43 -10.67
CA PHE A 25 22.43 13.27 -11.39
C PHE A 25 21.50 14.39 -10.95
N LEU A 26 21.06 15.20 -11.92
CA LEU A 26 20.14 16.30 -11.70
C LEU A 26 18.71 15.81 -11.92
N PHE A 27 17.86 16.05 -10.92
CA PHE A 27 16.42 15.82 -11.00
C PHE A 27 15.67 17.16 -10.91
N GLU A 28 14.53 17.24 -11.58
CA GLU A 28 13.57 18.34 -11.43
C GLU A 28 12.84 18.20 -10.08
N ASP A 29 12.43 19.32 -9.51
CA ASP A 29 11.86 19.53 -8.16
C ASP A 29 11.05 20.84 -8.21
N HIS A 30 9.87 20.79 -8.82
CA HIS A 30 9.14 21.96 -9.31
C HIS A 30 8.61 22.85 -8.16
N ASP A 31 8.07 22.25 -7.10
CA ASP A 31 7.51 22.93 -5.93
C ASP A 31 8.54 23.24 -4.83
N PHE A 32 9.78 22.75 -4.98
CA PHE A 32 10.87 22.91 -4.04
C PHE A 32 10.62 22.24 -2.68
N ASP A 33 9.89 21.14 -2.59
CA ASP A 33 9.70 20.42 -1.32
C ASP A 33 10.92 19.53 -0.97
N GLY A 34 11.74 19.16 -1.97
CA GLY A 34 12.92 18.30 -1.80
C GLY A 34 12.71 16.83 -2.20
N ILE A 35 11.57 16.52 -2.79
CA ILE A 35 11.24 15.28 -3.47
C ILE A 35 11.43 15.53 -4.98
N PRO A 36 12.21 14.70 -5.69
CA PRO A 36 12.30 14.84 -7.15
C PRO A 36 10.93 14.64 -7.80
N ASP A 37 10.56 15.43 -8.82
CA ASP A 37 9.25 15.37 -9.51
C ASP A 37 8.85 13.94 -9.91
N LYS A 38 9.82 13.12 -10.31
CA LYS A 38 9.60 11.72 -10.70
C LYS A 38 9.11 10.82 -9.55
N LEU A 39 9.40 11.20 -8.32
CA LEU A 39 9.04 10.52 -7.07
C LEU A 39 8.03 11.34 -6.25
N ASP A 40 7.63 12.50 -6.77
CA ASP A 40 6.71 13.40 -6.12
C ASP A 40 5.27 13.09 -6.56
N HIS A 41 4.37 13.17 -5.59
CA HIS A 41 2.96 12.89 -5.73
C HIS A 41 2.14 14.19 -5.80
N ASP A 42 2.75 15.36 -5.59
CA ASP A 42 2.15 16.70 -5.68
C ASP A 42 3.20 17.65 -6.27
N ILE A 43 3.49 17.51 -7.58
CA ILE A 43 4.69 18.11 -8.21
C ILE A 43 4.69 19.64 -8.14
N ASP A 44 3.52 20.28 -8.16
CA ASP A 44 3.42 21.74 -8.10
C ASP A 44 3.11 22.29 -6.70
N GLY A 45 2.96 21.41 -5.71
CA GLY A 45 2.82 21.75 -4.29
C GLY A 45 1.48 22.41 -3.96
N ASP A 46 0.46 22.17 -4.78
CA ASP A 46 -0.84 22.79 -4.66
C ASP A 46 -1.78 22.09 -3.64
N GLY A 47 -1.33 20.95 -3.12
CA GLY A 47 -2.04 20.10 -2.16
C GLY A 47 -2.93 19.05 -2.81
N VAL A 48 -2.93 18.92 -4.14
CA VAL A 48 -3.71 17.96 -4.91
C VAL A 48 -2.77 16.92 -5.51
N HIS A 49 -2.97 15.67 -5.11
CA HIS A 49 -2.21 14.55 -5.66
C HIS A 49 -2.24 14.56 -7.21
N ASN A 50 -1.09 14.43 -7.88
CA ASN A 50 -0.90 14.50 -9.33
C ASN A 50 -1.90 13.69 -10.17
N LEU A 51 -2.37 12.53 -9.66
CA LEU A 51 -3.40 11.73 -10.34
C LEU A 51 -4.78 12.41 -10.34
N LEU A 52 -5.06 13.23 -9.32
CA LEU A 52 -6.30 13.96 -9.12
C LEU A 52 -6.24 15.39 -9.67
N ASP A 53 -5.03 15.87 -9.98
CA ASP A 53 -4.81 17.24 -10.42
C ASP A 53 -5.01 17.40 -11.93
N HIS A 54 -5.78 18.44 -12.28
CA HIS A 54 -6.05 18.84 -13.65
C HIS A 54 -4.79 19.37 -14.34
N SER A 55 -3.92 20.05 -13.59
CA SER A 55 -2.69 20.63 -14.12
C SER A 55 -1.51 20.38 -13.18
N PRO A 56 -0.96 19.14 -13.15
CA PRO A 56 0.10 18.69 -12.21
C PRO A 56 1.43 19.45 -12.24
N LEU A 57 1.53 20.53 -13.00
CA LEU A 57 2.73 21.36 -13.17
C LEU A 57 2.39 22.86 -13.02
N ASN A 58 1.19 23.19 -12.53
CA ASN A 58 0.67 24.54 -12.49
C ASN A 58 -0.37 24.71 -11.36
N GLU A 59 0.14 25.10 -10.18
CA GLU A 59 -0.65 25.24 -8.95
C GLU A 59 -1.85 26.20 -9.06
N GLN A 60 -1.89 27.06 -10.09
CA GLN A 60 -2.95 28.05 -10.30
C GLN A 60 -4.10 27.53 -11.17
N GLU A 61 -3.92 26.42 -11.89
CA GLU A 61 -4.92 25.86 -12.80
C GLU A 61 -5.70 24.73 -12.14
N LYS A 62 -6.83 25.09 -11.53
CA LYS A 62 -7.70 24.13 -10.83
C LYS A 62 -8.67 23.43 -11.78
N GLY A 63 -8.93 22.15 -11.51
CA GLY A 63 -9.97 21.38 -12.16
C GLY A 63 -11.38 21.87 -11.83
N VAL A 64 -12.35 21.39 -12.60
CA VAL A 64 -13.78 21.54 -12.31
C VAL A 64 -14.29 20.20 -11.79
N ASP A 65 -15.10 20.24 -10.74
CA ASP A 65 -15.89 19.14 -10.21
C ASP A 65 -17.35 19.58 -10.26
N LYS A 66 -18.05 19.15 -11.31
CA LYS A 66 -19.34 19.74 -11.67
C LYS A 66 -20.50 19.19 -10.84
N ASP A 67 -20.41 17.95 -10.40
CA ASP A 67 -21.40 17.31 -9.53
C ASP A 67 -21.04 17.36 -8.04
N ASN A 68 -19.86 17.92 -7.70
CA ASN A 68 -19.34 18.17 -6.37
C ASN A 68 -19.12 16.89 -5.56
N ASP A 69 -18.56 15.88 -6.21
CA ASP A 69 -18.34 14.59 -5.58
C ASP A 69 -16.94 14.36 -5.01
N GLY A 70 -16.04 15.32 -5.25
CA GLY A 70 -14.65 15.28 -4.81
C GLY A 70 -13.69 14.65 -5.81
N ILE A 71 -14.15 14.25 -7.01
CA ILE A 71 -13.33 13.82 -8.14
C ILE A 71 -13.44 14.88 -9.23
N MET A 72 -12.29 15.34 -9.74
CA MET A 72 -12.30 16.32 -10.82
C MET A 72 -12.84 15.69 -12.12
N ASP A 73 -13.62 16.44 -12.90
CA ASP A 73 -14.28 16.01 -14.15
C ASP A 73 -13.33 15.30 -15.15
N HIS A 74 -12.03 15.62 -15.12
CA HIS A 74 -11.01 15.06 -16.04
C HIS A 74 -10.57 13.63 -15.69
N ILE A 75 -10.84 13.17 -14.45
CA ILE A 75 -10.60 11.80 -13.97
C ILE A 75 -11.86 11.11 -13.43
N ASP A 76 -12.98 11.82 -13.38
CA ASP A 76 -14.27 11.22 -13.10
C ASP A 76 -14.81 10.47 -14.33
N PHE A 77 -14.80 9.14 -14.27
CA PHE A 77 -15.31 8.28 -15.34
C PHE A 77 -16.84 8.12 -15.32
N ASP A 78 -17.55 8.64 -14.30
CA ASP A 78 -19.01 8.69 -14.20
C ASP A 78 -19.59 10.09 -14.44
N TYR A 79 -18.77 11.04 -14.94
CA TYR A 79 -19.14 12.45 -15.25
C TYR A 79 -20.33 12.62 -16.22
N THR A 80 -20.96 11.52 -16.64
CA THR A 80 -22.06 11.48 -17.57
C THR A 80 -23.13 12.50 -17.18
N LYS A 81 -23.56 13.26 -18.18
CA LYS A 81 -24.68 14.22 -18.18
C LYS A 81 -26.03 13.69 -17.63
N TYR A 82 -26.08 12.47 -17.13
CA TYR A 82 -27.26 11.80 -16.61
C TYR A 82 -27.25 11.88 -15.07
N VAL A 83 -27.92 12.91 -14.58
CA VAL A 83 -28.13 13.33 -13.17
C VAL A 83 -28.70 12.22 -12.24
N ASP A 84 -28.95 11.01 -12.75
CA ASP A 84 -29.54 9.89 -12.01
C ASP A 84 -28.49 8.95 -11.37
N ASN A 85 -27.18 9.20 -11.55
CA ASN A 85 -26.07 8.40 -10.99
C ASN A 85 -25.41 9.00 -9.73
N ARG A 86 -26.16 9.70 -8.86
CA ARG A 86 -25.70 10.17 -7.53
C ARG A 86 -25.00 9.15 -6.60
N PRO A 87 -25.18 7.81 -6.69
CA PRO A 87 -24.59 6.90 -5.71
C PRO A 87 -23.06 6.88 -5.68
N LEU A 88 -22.37 7.21 -6.79
CA LEU A 88 -20.90 7.30 -6.77
C LEU A 88 -20.46 8.50 -5.96
N ALA A 89 -21.11 9.63 -6.23
CA ALA A 89 -20.76 10.90 -5.65
C ALA A 89 -20.93 10.93 -4.13
N ASP A 90 -22.10 10.47 -3.68
CA ASP A 90 -22.40 10.35 -2.25
C ASP A 90 -21.42 9.37 -1.56
N LEU A 91 -21.02 8.29 -2.24
CA LEU A 91 -20.08 7.31 -1.69
C LEU A 91 -18.68 7.88 -1.56
N GLN A 92 -18.24 8.64 -2.57
CA GLN A 92 -16.95 9.28 -2.62
C GLN A 92 -16.84 10.39 -1.58
N GLU A 93 -17.87 11.24 -1.45
CA GLU A 93 -17.95 12.26 -0.40
C GLU A 93 -17.82 11.62 0.98
N LEU A 94 -18.53 10.51 1.23
CA LEU A 94 -18.46 9.79 2.50
C LEU A 94 -17.06 9.22 2.76
N ILE A 95 -16.43 8.56 1.78
CA ILE A 95 -15.08 8.00 1.94
C ILE A 95 -14.06 9.11 2.17
N LYS A 96 -14.16 10.22 1.42
CA LYS A 96 -13.24 11.36 1.56
C LYS A 96 -13.39 12.01 2.92
N LYS A 97 -14.62 12.18 3.40
CA LYS A 97 -14.91 12.75 4.71
C LYS A 97 -14.45 11.85 5.86
N ASP A 98 -14.72 10.55 5.77
CA ASP A 98 -14.44 9.59 6.84
C ASP A 98 -12.94 9.25 6.91
N TYR A 99 -12.24 9.18 5.77
CA TYR A 99 -10.87 8.66 5.70
C TYR A 99 -9.84 9.58 5.03
N GLY A 100 -10.26 10.68 4.39
CA GLY A 100 -9.35 11.55 3.63
C GLY A 100 -8.92 10.98 2.27
N ILE A 101 -9.46 9.85 1.85
CA ILE A 101 -9.06 9.12 0.64
C ILE A 101 -9.98 9.44 -0.54
N THR A 102 -9.38 9.60 -1.72
CA THR A 102 -10.09 9.69 -2.99
C THR A 102 -10.06 8.35 -3.72
N ILE A 103 -11.20 7.87 -4.21
CA ILE A 103 -11.30 6.64 -5.01
C ILE A 103 -11.37 7.01 -6.49
N VAL A 104 -10.40 6.55 -7.28
CA VAL A 104 -10.45 6.68 -8.74
C VAL A 104 -10.79 5.32 -9.34
N SER A 105 -11.93 5.20 -10.00
CA SER A 105 -12.42 3.91 -10.48
C SER A 105 -12.77 3.89 -11.95
N THR A 106 -12.31 2.87 -12.67
CA THR A 106 -12.73 2.60 -14.06
C THR A 106 -13.96 1.71 -14.14
N ILE A 107 -14.57 1.37 -12.99
CA ILE A 107 -15.74 0.50 -12.88
C ILE A 107 -16.81 1.16 -12.00
N LYS A 108 -18.06 0.76 -12.17
CA LYS A 108 -19.16 1.23 -11.33
C LYS A 108 -18.92 0.88 -9.86
N LEU A 109 -18.93 1.87 -8.97
CA LEU A 109 -18.84 1.64 -7.53
C LEU A 109 -20.17 1.16 -6.95
N THR A 110 -20.07 0.46 -5.82
CA THR A 110 -21.22 -0.11 -5.10
C THR A 110 -21.08 0.19 -3.62
N ASN A 111 -22.19 0.21 -2.88
CA ASN A 111 -22.18 0.37 -1.42
C ASN A 111 -21.33 -0.70 -0.71
N GLU A 112 -21.19 -1.88 -1.32
CA GLU A 112 -20.32 -2.94 -0.81
C GLU A 112 -18.87 -2.47 -0.72
N LEU A 113 -18.40 -1.64 -1.66
CA LEU A 113 -17.04 -1.09 -1.63
C LEU A 113 -16.79 -0.25 -0.38
N LYS A 114 -17.72 0.64 -0.02
CA LYS A 114 -17.57 1.43 1.22
C LYS A 114 -17.52 0.51 2.44
N LEU A 115 -18.34 -0.52 2.51
CA LEU A 115 -18.26 -1.49 3.61
C LEU A 115 -16.88 -2.16 3.69
N PHE A 116 -16.23 -2.45 2.56
CA PHE A 116 -14.87 -3.01 2.57
C PHE A 116 -13.82 -1.99 2.97
N ILE A 117 -13.88 -0.77 2.44
CA ILE A 117 -12.98 0.32 2.83
C ILE A 117 -13.15 0.60 4.32
N ASP A 118 -14.38 0.75 4.80
CA ASP A 118 -14.71 0.90 6.22
C ASP A 118 -14.12 -0.26 7.02
N SER A 119 -14.30 -1.52 6.60
CA SER A 119 -13.80 -2.69 7.34
C SER A 119 -12.27 -2.70 7.51
N VAL A 120 -11.54 -2.09 6.58
CA VAL A 120 -10.07 -2.01 6.61
C VAL A 120 -9.62 -0.77 7.37
N LEU A 121 -10.20 0.38 7.07
CA LEU A 121 -9.74 1.69 7.55
C LEU A 121 -10.36 2.13 8.88
N SER A 122 -11.57 1.69 9.22
CA SER A 122 -12.21 2.09 10.49
C SER A 122 -11.61 1.41 11.72
N LYS A 123 -10.83 0.34 11.55
CA LYS A 123 -10.05 -0.26 12.62
C LYS A 123 -9.00 0.77 13.04
N ASN A 124 -8.76 0.96 14.35
CA ASN A 124 -7.94 2.01 15.00
C ASN A 124 -6.52 2.30 14.41
N LEU A 125 -6.12 1.59 13.35
CA LEU A 125 -5.02 1.85 12.44
C LEU A 125 -4.94 3.32 11.95
N VAL A 126 -6.09 3.98 11.76
CA VAL A 126 -6.16 5.32 11.13
C VAL A 126 -5.79 6.48 12.05
N SER A 127 -5.68 6.27 13.37
CA SER A 127 -5.26 7.35 14.29
C SER A 127 -3.84 7.90 14.00
N ASN A 128 -3.01 7.17 13.24
CA ASN A 128 -1.62 7.52 12.97
C ASN A 128 -1.24 7.77 11.49
N HIS A 129 -2.14 7.61 10.51
CA HIS A 129 -1.71 7.55 9.10
C HIS A 129 -2.60 8.36 8.13
N LYS A 130 -2.30 9.67 8.02
CA LYS A 130 -2.93 10.61 7.07
C LYS A 130 -2.36 10.57 5.64
N ALA A 131 -1.59 9.53 5.28
CA ALA A 131 -0.76 9.56 4.07
C ALA A 131 -1.27 8.68 2.91
N LEU A 132 -2.32 7.88 3.09
CA LEU A 132 -2.94 7.20 1.95
C LEU A 132 -3.92 8.19 1.35
N GLU A 133 -3.64 8.65 0.14
CA GLU A 133 -4.41 9.73 -0.48
C GLU A 133 -5.37 9.17 -1.54
N VAL A 134 -4.94 8.12 -2.24
CA VAL A 134 -5.65 7.60 -3.41
C VAL A 134 -5.74 6.07 -3.39
N ILE A 135 -6.93 5.55 -3.66
CA ILE A 135 -7.12 4.15 -4.05
C ILE A 135 -7.67 4.13 -5.47
N VAL A 136 -6.96 3.44 -6.37
CA VAL A 136 -7.34 3.28 -7.77
C VAL A 136 -7.94 1.90 -7.99
N ILE A 137 -9.13 1.82 -8.58
CA ILE A 137 -9.79 0.55 -8.92
C ILE A 137 -9.85 0.44 -10.44
N LYS A 138 -9.04 -0.45 -11.00
CA LYS A 138 -8.99 -0.73 -12.45
C LYS A 138 -9.75 -2.03 -12.75
N ASP A 139 -10.29 -2.17 -13.96
CA ASP A 139 -10.85 -3.46 -14.42
C ASP A 139 -9.77 -4.56 -14.38
N ARG A 140 -8.63 -4.32 -15.05
CA ARG A 140 -7.53 -5.28 -15.14
C ARG A 140 -6.17 -4.61 -15.26
N ASN A 141 -5.13 -5.40 -15.01
CA ASN A 141 -3.77 -5.08 -15.40
C ASN A 141 -3.51 -5.71 -16.79
N TYR A 142 -3.16 -4.91 -17.79
CA TYR A 142 -2.91 -5.39 -19.16
C TYR A 142 -1.54 -6.07 -19.30
N ASP A 143 -0.56 -5.67 -18.49
CA ASP A 143 0.80 -6.21 -18.54
C ASP A 143 0.93 -7.52 -17.77
N ASN A 144 0.20 -7.64 -16.66
CA ASN A 144 0.17 -8.87 -15.88
C ASN A 144 -1.25 -9.22 -15.38
N PRO A 145 -1.96 -10.15 -16.05
CA PRO A 145 -3.33 -10.48 -15.70
C PRO A 145 -3.46 -11.21 -14.37
N ASN A 146 -2.37 -11.60 -13.69
CA ASN A 146 -2.43 -12.23 -12.36
C ASN A 146 -2.32 -11.22 -11.21
N TYR A 147 -1.98 -9.96 -11.48
CA TYR A 147 -1.86 -8.94 -10.44
C TYR A 147 -3.24 -8.59 -9.90
N ARG A 148 -3.35 -8.54 -8.56
CA ARG A 148 -4.61 -8.32 -7.85
C ARG A 148 -4.65 -6.96 -7.16
N GLY A 149 -3.50 -6.52 -6.67
CA GLY A 149 -3.29 -5.23 -6.04
C GLY A 149 -1.82 -4.84 -6.12
N ILE A 150 -1.54 -3.56 -5.90
CA ILE A 150 -0.21 -3.04 -5.65
C ILE A 150 -0.31 -1.75 -4.84
N TYR A 151 0.42 -1.68 -3.74
CA TYR A 151 0.80 -0.42 -3.11
C TYR A 151 2.04 0.16 -3.81
N ASP A 152 1.89 1.38 -4.33
CA ASP A 152 3.00 2.17 -4.84
C ASP A 152 3.44 3.18 -3.78
N LYS A 153 4.63 2.96 -3.22
CA LYS A 153 5.18 3.78 -2.14
C LYS A 153 5.49 5.22 -2.55
N TYR A 154 5.82 5.46 -3.81
CA TYR A 154 6.20 6.79 -4.28
C TYR A 154 4.96 7.63 -4.54
N TRP A 155 3.97 7.00 -5.17
CA TRP A 155 2.69 7.61 -5.48
C TRP A 155 1.69 7.53 -4.33
N LYS A 156 2.09 7.00 -3.15
CA LYS A 156 1.22 6.77 -1.98
C LYS A 156 -0.17 6.25 -2.34
N GLN A 157 -0.24 5.35 -3.33
CA GLN A 157 -1.50 4.89 -3.92
C GLN A 157 -1.62 3.37 -3.79
N ILE A 158 -2.85 2.91 -3.63
CA ILE A 158 -3.16 1.47 -3.77
C ILE A 158 -3.94 1.29 -5.06
N THR A 159 -3.44 0.49 -5.99
CA THR A 159 -4.19 0.08 -7.17
C THR A 159 -4.73 -1.33 -6.99
N LEU A 160 -6.02 -1.54 -7.21
CA LEU A 160 -6.69 -2.84 -7.17
C LEU A 160 -7.25 -3.20 -8.56
N TYR A 161 -7.17 -4.48 -8.93
CA TYR A 161 -7.60 -4.96 -10.25
C TYR A 161 -8.84 -5.87 -10.13
N LYS A 162 -10.03 -5.32 -10.39
CA LYS A 162 -11.31 -5.95 -10.05
C LYS A 162 -11.56 -7.30 -10.75
N ARG A 163 -11.14 -7.47 -12.01
CA ARG A 163 -11.36 -8.71 -12.78
C ARG A 163 -10.80 -9.95 -12.07
N ASN A 164 -9.76 -9.77 -11.28
CA ASN A 164 -9.09 -10.84 -10.52
C ASN A 164 -9.61 -10.98 -9.08
N LEU A 165 -10.53 -10.10 -8.67
CA LEU A 165 -11.15 -10.05 -7.35
C LEU A 165 -12.64 -10.45 -7.48
N SER A 166 -12.82 -11.71 -7.89
CA SER A 166 -14.12 -12.31 -8.25
C SER A 166 -15.11 -12.40 -7.09
N THR A 167 -14.63 -12.31 -5.84
CA THR A 167 -15.46 -12.25 -4.64
C THR A 167 -15.15 -10.99 -3.86
N ASN A 168 -16.16 -10.50 -3.15
CA ASN A 168 -16.06 -9.41 -2.20
C ASN A 168 -15.01 -9.70 -1.11
N THR A 169 -14.94 -10.95 -0.65
CA THR A 169 -13.90 -11.40 0.27
C THR A 169 -12.50 -11.24 -0.31
N ASN A 170 -12.28 -11.63 -1.57
CA ASN A 170 -10.97 -11.45 -2.21
C ASN A 170 -10.60 -9.97 -2.33
N PHE A 171 -11.57 -9.10 -2.61
CA PHE A 171 -11.35 -7.66 -2.65
C PHE A 171 -10.83 -7.14 -1.29
N GLN A 172 -11.55 -7.44 -0.20
CA GLN A 172 -11.17 -7.04 1.15
C GLN A 172 -9.81 -7.60 1.57
N LEU A 173 -9.53 -8.87 1.25
CA LEU A 173 -8.25 -9.52 1.55
C LEU A 173 -7.06 -8.90 0.79
N VAL A 174 -7.27 -8.42 -0.44
CA VAL A 174 -6.20 -7.75 -1.21
C VAL A 174 -6.05 -6.30 -0.77
N LEU A 175 -7.15 -5.56 -0.59
CA LEU A 175 -7.10 -4.20 -0.05
C LEU A 175 -6.37 -4.14 1.29
N SER A 176 -6.71 -5.04 2.23
CA SER A 176 -6.03 -5.13 3.52
C SER A 176 -4.54 -5.44 3.38
N HIS A 177 -4.17 -6.38 2.51
CA HIS A 177 -2.76 -6.71 2.25
C HIS A 177 -1.97 -5.50 1.73
N GLU A 178 -2.47 -4.82 0.70
CA GLU A 178 -1.81 -3.61 0.17
C GLU A 178 -1.80 -2.47 1.20
N TYR A 179 -2.84 -2.36 2.02
CA TYR A 179 -2.90 -1.38 3.10
C TYR A 179 -1.80 -1.61 4.13
N PHE A 180 -1.49 -2.86 4.50
CA PHE A 180 -0.37 -3.11 5.40
C PHE A 180 1.00 -2.86 4.74
N HIS A 181 1.13 -2.98 3.41
CA HIS A 181 2.32 -2.47 2.72
C HIS A 181 2.45 -0.95 2.86
N PHE A 182 1.34 -0.22 2.81
CA PHE A 182 1.33 1.20 3.11
C PHE A 182 1.76 1.47 4.57
N ILE A 183 1.19 0.76 5.55
CA ILE A 183 1.55 0.90 6.97
C ILE A 183 3.04 0.66 7.23
N GLN A 184 3.66 -0.32 6.56
CA GLN A 184 5.11 -0.56 6.66
C GLN A 184 5.93 0.69 6.37
N ASN A 185 5.50 1.47 5.37
CA ASN A 185 6.20 2.67 4.94
C ASN A 185 5.91 3.87 5.85
N GLN A 186 4.71 3.93 6.42
CA GLN A 186 4.31 5.02 7.32
C GLN A 186 4.77 4.85 8.77
N ASN A 187 4.93 3.61 9.24
CA ASN A 187 5.34 3.31 10.60
C ASN A 187 6.60 2.43 10.61
N LYS A 188 7.70 3.00 10.11
CA LYS A 188 8.96 2.26 10.00
C LYS A 188 9.46 1.75 11.36
N SER A 189 9.28 2.52 12.44
CA SER A 189 9.62 2.08 13.79
C SER A 189 8.88 0.81 14.22
N PHE A 190 7.59 0.71 13.92
CA PHE A 190 6.82 -0.49 14.25
C PHE A 190 7.18 -1.65 13.33
N TYR A 191 7.41 -1.39 12.04
CA TYR A 191 7.90 -2.40 11.11
C TYR A 191 9.24 -2.99 11.56
N ASP A 192 10.22 -2.14 11.91
CA ASP A 192 11.53 -2.56 12.39
C ASP A 192 11.44 -3.37 13.70
N LEU A 193 10.55 -2.96 14.62
CA LEU A 193 10.24 -3.73 15.83
C LEU A 193 9.67 -5.11 15.47
N PHE A 194 8.67 -5.16 14.58
CA PHE A 194 8.06 -6.42 14.15
C PHE A 194 9.10 -7.36 13.55
N LEU A 195 9.97 -6.88 12.67
CA LEU A 195 11.04 -7.70 12.07
C LEU A 195 12.00 -8.26 13.12
N LYS A 196 12.48 -7.40 14.01
CA LYS A 196 13.39 -7.79 15.09
C LYS A 196 12.77 -8.88 15.97
N GLU A 197 11.53 -8.69 16.40
CA GLU A 197 10.87 -9.60 17.33
C GLU A 197 10.46 -10.92 16.68
N THR A 198 10.05 -10.89 15.41
CA THR A 198 9.62 -12.11 14.69
C THR A 198 10.79 -12.92 14.14
N GLY A 199 11.98 -12.31 14.04
CA GLY A 199 13.22 -13.00 13.70
C GLY A 199 13.76 -12.74 12.30
N TRP A 200 13.31 -11.69 11.62
CA TRP A 200 13.88 -11.30 10.33
C TRP A 200 15.19 -10.51 10.51
N LEU A 201 16.19 -10.88 9.71
CA LEU A 201 17.51 -10.26 9.69
C LEU A 201 17.81 -9.80 8.26
N ILE A 202 18.06 -8.51 8.09
CA ILE A 202 18.32 -7.87 6.80
C ILE A 202 19.70 -7.23 6.85
N ASN A 203 20.66 -7.74 6.06
CA ASN A 203 22.04 -7.23 6.02
C ASN A 203 22.50 -7.07 4.57
N ASN A 204 22.82 -5.85 4.12
CA ASN A 204 23.47 -5.56 2.83
C ASN A 204 23.03 -6.51 1.69
N GLU A 205 21.72 -6.58 1.43
CA GLU A 205 21.07 -7.39 0.39
C GLU A 205 20.84 -8.89 0.69
N SER A 206 21.30 -9.38 1.84
CA SER A 206 20.95 -10.72 2.35
C SER A 206 19.78 -10.66 3.33
N ILE A 207 18.80 -11.53 3.12
CA ILE A 207 17.66 -11.71 4.02
C ILE A 207 17.77 -13.09 4.65
N SER A 208 17.54 -13.15 5.96
CA SER A 208 17.45 -14.43 6.68
C SER A 208 16.41 -14.37 7.79
N TYR A 209 15.99 -15.55 8.23
CA TYR A 209 14.99 -15.74 9.28
C TYR A 209 15.51 -16.68 10.36
N GLN A 210 15.42 -16.25 11.62
CA GLN A 210 15.64 -17.08 12.80
C GLN A 210 14.45 -16.91 13.74
N HIS A 211 13.62 -17.95 13.86
CA HIS A 211 12.33 -17.88 14.53
C HIS A 211 12.39 -17.17 15.90
N ASN A 212 11.61 -16.09 16.03
CA ASN A 212 11.50 -15.24 17.23
C ASN A 212 12.84 -14.71 17.76
N ALA A 213 13.80 -14.50 16.86
CA ALA A 213 15.18 -14.10 17.18
C ALA A 213 15.85 -15.00 18.24
N ASN A 214 15.40 -16.26 18.35
CA ASN A 214 15.89 -17.19 19.34
C ASN A 214 17.01 -18.04 18.76
N THR A 215 18.19 -17.93 19.36
CA THR A 215 19.44 -18.60 18.92
C THR A 215 19.38 -20.13 18.99
N SER A 216 18.34 -20.70 19.61
CA SER A 216 18.11 -22.15 19.65
C SER A 216 17.53 -22.69 18.33
N TYR A 217 16.98 -21.81 17.48
CA TYR A 217 16.47 -22.16 16.15
C TYR A 217 17.54 -21.93 15.06
N PRO A 218 17.52 -22.75 13.99
CA PRO A 218 18.41 -22.55 12.85
C PRO A 218 18.11 -21.24 12.12
N ILE A 219 19.14 -20.69 11.46
CA ILE A 219 19.01 -19.54 10.56
C ILE A 219 18.69 -20.06 9.16
N HIS A 220 17.62 -19.54 8.57
CA HIS A 220 17.20 -19.82 7.19
C HIS A 220 17.59 -18.63 6.31
N LYS A 221 18.38 -18.86 5.25
CA LYS A 221 18.66 -17.83 4.26
C LYS A 221 17.52 -17.76 3.26
N ILE A 222 17.05 -16.57 2.96
CA ILE A 222 15.88 -16.35 2.13
C ILE A 222 16.31 -15.69 0.83
N ASP A 223 15.97 -16.36 -0.28
CA ASP A 223 16.00 -15.79 -1.62
C ASP A 223 14.56 -15.60 -2.08
N GLU A 224 14.07 -14.36 -2.13
CA GLU A 224 12.65 -14.07 -2.34
C GLU A 224 12.12 -14.68 -3.65
N HIS A 225 12.93 -14.66 -4.71
CA HIS A 225 12.55 -15.21 -6.00
C HIS A 225 12.30 -16.72 -5.90
N SER A 226 13.25 -17.45 -5.32
CA SER A 226 13.13 -18.90 -5.11
C SER A 226 12.01 -19.23 -4.14
N GLN A 227 11.85 -18.43 -3.07
CA GLN A 227 10.87 -18.67 -2.02
C GLN A 227 9.42 -18.64 -2.53
N ARG A 228 9.12 -17.81 -3.55
CA ARG A 228 7.80 -17.74 -4.18
C ARG A 228 7.36 -19.05 -4.84
N TYR A 229 8.31 -19.89 -5.23
CA TYR A 229 8.07 -21.14 -5.96
C TYR A 229 8.48 -22.38 -5.18
N ASP A 230 8.97 -22.22 -3.94
CA ASP A 230 9.45 -23.31 -3.10
C ASP A 230 8.30 -24.17 -2.57
N THR A 231 8.17 -25.38 -3.11
CA THR A 231 7.18 -26.37 -2.68
C THR A 231 7.54 -27.09 -1.38
N GLU A 232 8.79 -26.99 -0.93
CA GLU A 232 9.32 -27.63 0.30
C GLU A 232 9.61 -26.61 1.41
N ASN A 233 9.10 -25.39 1.25
CA ASN A 233 9.30 -24.24 2.12
C ASN A 233 9.35 -24.57 3.62
N THR A 234 10.56 -24.59 4.16
CA THR A 234 10.84 -25.01 5.54
C THR A 234 10.34 -24.03 6.58
N LEU A 235 10.05 -22.78 6.20
CA LEU A 235 9.53 -21.78 7.14
C LEU A 235 8.11 -22.08 7.60
N THR A 236 7.36 -22.87 6.83
CA THR A 236 5.96 -23.25 7.13
C THR A 236 5.81 -24.09 8.39
N GLN A 237 6.91 -24.64 8.92
CA GLN A 237 6.92 -25.33 10.22
C GLN A 237 6.76 -24.37 11.41
N TYR A 238 7.00 -23.08 11.22
CA TYR A 238 6.91 -22.07 12.28
C TYR A 238 5.52 -21.42 12.31
N ASP A 239 5.08 -21.07 13.51
CA ASP A 239 3.73 -20.55 13.75
C ASP A 239 3.54 -19.09 13.31
N ASN A 240 4.62 -18.32 13.15
CA ASN A 240 4.56 -16.90 12.78
C ASN A 240 3.94 -16.63 11.39
N PHE A 241 3.78 -17.63 10.54
CA PHE A 241 3.38 -17.48 9.13
C PHE A 241 1.92 -17.93 8.90
N PRO A 242 0.95 -17.00 8.72
CA PRO A 242 -0.44 -17.37 8.49
C PRO A 242 -0.69 -18.00 7.11
N SER A 243 0.19 -17.74 6.12
CA SER A 243 0.11 -18.24 4.75
C SER A 243 1.48 -18.65 4.20
N LEU A 244 1.51 -19.43 3.13
CA LEU A 244 2.75 -19.69 2.38
C LEU A 244 3.35 -18.37 1.86
N TYR A 245 2.51 -17.45 1.40
CA TYR A 245 2.97 -16.17 0.86
C TYR A 245 3.69 -15.31 1.90
N SER A 246 3.27 -15.39 3.16
CA SER A 246 3.91 -14.68 4.28
C SER A 246 5.37 -15.09 4.53
N THR A 247 5.85 -16.19 3.96
CA THR A 247 7.25 -16.63 4.09
C THR A 247 8.19 -16.02 3.05
N VAL A 248 7.63 -15.40 2.00
CA VAL A 248 8.40 -14.95 0.82
C VAL A 248 9.41 -13.87 1.19
N SER A 249 9.00 -12.92 2.03
CA SER A 249 9.85 -11.81 2.45
C SER A 249 9.34 -11.21 3.77
N PRO A 250 10.16 -10.41 4.47
CA PRO A 250 9.73 -9.68 5.66
C PRO A 250 8.56 -8.71 5.40
N GLN A 251 8.50 -8.10 4.22
CA GLN A 251 7.39 -7.22 3.80
C GLN A 251 6.11 -8.04 3.60
N GLU A 252 6.21 -9.16 2.89
CA GLU A 252 5.05 -10.02 2.66
C GLU A 252 4.53 -10.62 3.98
N MET A 253 5.43 -10.98 4.90
CA MET A 253 5.04 -11.45 6.23
C MET A 253 4.22 -10.42 6.98
N PHE A 254 4.72 -9.19 7.08
CA PHE A 254 4.02 -8.14 7.83
C PHE A 254 2.66 -7.83 7.20
N SER A 255 2.58 -7.77 5.87
CA SER A 255 1.32 -7.52 5.14
C SER A 255 0.29 -8.62 5.36
N GLU A 256 0.71 -9.89 5.23
CA GLU A 256 -0.18 -11.04 5.44
C GLU A 256 -0.60 -11.20 6.90
N VAL A 257 0.28 -10.93 7.86
CA VAL A 257 -0.04 -10.98 9.31
C VAL A 257 -1.08 -9.93 9.66
N GLY A 258 -0.86 -8.67 9.26
CA GLY A 258 -1.82 -7.60 9.47
C GLY A 258 -3.16 -7.87 8.79
N ALA A 259 -3.13 -8.27 7.52
CA ALA A 259 -4.33 -8.60 6.75
C ALA A 259 -5.09 -9.79 7.34
N ALA A 260 -4.40 -10.84 7.83
CA ALA A 260 -5.05 -11.98 8.47
C ALA A 260 -5.76 -11.57 9.77
N LEU A 261 -5.12 -10.74 10.59
CA LEU A 261 -5.65 -10.24 11.86
C LEU A 261 -6.91 -9.40 11.67
N ILE A 262 -6.86 -8.39 10.81
CA ILE A 262 -8.02 -7.50 10.64
C ILE A 262 -9.21 -8.20 9.99
N ASN A 263 -8.96 -9.33 9.31
CA ASN A 263 -9.98 -10.14 8.67
C ASN A 263 -10.30 -11.44 9.42
N GLU A 264 -9.84 -11.62 10.66
CA GLU A 264 -9.97 -12.90 11.36
C GLU A 264 -11.42 -13.34 11.63
N SER A 265 -12.35 -12.37 11.72
CA SER A 265 -13.78 -12.63 11.88
C SER A 265 -14.42 -13.16 10.59
N MET A 266 -13.73 -13.13 9.46
CA MET A 266 -14.22 -13.65 8.19
C MET A 266 -14.28 -15.18 8.23
N THR A 267 -15.48 -15.74 8.21
CA THR A 267 -15.70 -17.19 8.18
C THR A 267 -15.74 -17.78 6.76
N HIS A 268 -15.36 -16.98 5.75
CA HIS A 268 -15.49 -17.32 4.34
C HIS A 268 -14.42 -18.33 3.86
N ILE A 269 -14.74 -19.10 2.83
CA ILE A 269 -13.82 -20.10 2.25
C ILE A 269 -12.54 -19.47 1.70
N ASP A 270 -12.63 -18.25 1.16
CA ASP A 270 -11.48 -17.53 0.60
C ASP A 270 -10.44 -17.17 1.66
N PHE A 271 -10.88 -16.77 2.87
CA PHE A 271 -9.98 -16.52 4.00
C PHE A 271 -9.20 -17.79 4.37
N ARG A 272 -9.91 -18.92 4.54
CA ARG A 272 -9.28 -20.21 4.87
C ARG A 272 -8.33 -20.70 3.78
N LYS A 273 -8.63 -20.41 2.50
CA LYS A 273 -7.74 -20.74 1.38
C LYS A 273 -6.48 -19.87 1.38
N ARG A 274 -6.59 -18.59 1.71
CA ARG A 274 -5.45 -17.67 1.78
C ARG A 274 -4.56 -17.96 2.99
N TYR A 275 -5.17 -18.22 4.15
CA TYR A 275 -4.47 -18.42 5.42
C TYR A 275 -4.67 -19.83 6.00
N PRO A 276 -4.12 -20.88 5.36
CA PRO A 276 -4.30 -22.25 5.82
C PRO A 276 -3.68 -22.52 7.20
N HIS A 277 -2.71 -21.71 7.63
CA HIS A 277 -1.99 -21.87 8.91
C HIS A 277 -2.53 -20.94 10.01
N PHE A 278 -3.64 -20.23 9.77
CA PHE A 278 -4.15 -19.20 10.67
C PHE A 278 -4.36 -19.68 12.12
N ASN A 279 -4.81 -20.93 12.32
CA ASN A 279 -5.03 -21.46 13.67
C ASN A 279 -3.75 -21.60 14.49
N ALA A 280 -2.65 -22.03 13.88
CA ALA A 280 -1.34 -22.06 14.55
C ALA A 280 -0.83 -20.64 14.78
N PHE A 281 -1.03 -19.77 13.79
CA PHE A 281 -0.64 -18.37 13.86
C PHE A 281 -1.26 -17.59 15.01
N LYS A 282 -2.50 -17.84 15.41
CA LYS A 282 -3.18 -17.11 16.51
C LYS A 282 -2.47 -17.14 17.87
N VAL A 283 -1.59 -18.10 18.11
CA VAL A 283 -0.83 -18.17 19.38
C VAL A 283 0.63 -17.72 19.23
N SER A 284 1.03 -17.39 18.01
CA SER A 284 2.40 -16.99 17.65
C SER A 284 2.80 -15.65 18.26
N HIS A 285 4.11 -15.37 18.25
CA HIS A 285 4.64 -14.07 18.67
C HIS A 285 4.25 -12.97 17.68
N ALA A 286 4.29 -13.27 16.38
CA ALA A 286 3.88 -12.34 15.32
C ALA A 286 2.43 -11.85 15.47
N TYR A 287 1.50 -12.75 15.83
CA TYR A 287 0.11 -12.38 16.11
C TYR A 287 0.03 -11.39 17.26
N LYS A 288 0.67 -11.69 18.40
CA LYS A 288 0.63 -10.85 19.60
C LYS A 288 1.16 -9.44 19.36
N ILE A 289 2.28 -9.31 18.64
CA ILE A 289 2.88 -8.00 18.32
C ILE A 289 1.92 -7.19 17.46
N MET A 290 1.35 -7.81 16.43
CA MET A 290 0.47 -7.11 15.50
C MET A 290 -0.89 -6.79 16.12
N SER A 291 -1.46 -7.67 16.96
CA SER A 291 -2.69 -7.38 17.72
C SER A 291 -2.54 -6.12 18.58
N ASN A 292 -1.41 -5.98 19.31
CA ASN A 292 -1.12 -4.79 20.11
C ASN A 292 -1.02 -3.50 19.28
N PHE A 293 -0.77 -3.60 17.97
CA PHE A 293 -0.75 -2.45 17.06
C PHE A 293 -2.13 -2.13 16.50
N THR A 294 -3.01 -3.13 16.37
CA THR A 294 -4.35 -2.96 15.78
C THR A 294 -5.45 -2.63 16.78
N ASP A 295 -5.20 -2.85 18.08
CA ASP A 295 -6.10 -2.55 19.21
C ASP A 295 -6.05 -1.06 19.61
#